data_AF-A0A2V4UBQ5-F1
#
_entry.id   AF-A0A2V4UBQ5-F1
#
_cell.length_a   1.000
_cell.length_b   1.000
_cell.length_c   1.000
_cell.angle_alpha   90.00
_cell.angle_beta   90.00
_cell.angle_gamma   90.00
#
_symmetry.space_group_name_H-M   'P 1'
#
loop_
_entity.id
_entity.type
_entity.pdbx_description
1 polymer ?
#
loop_
_entity_poly.entity_id
_entity_poly.type
_entity_poly.pdbx_seq_one_letter_code
_entity_poly.pdbx_strand_id
1 'polypeptide(L)'
;MKMGHQVRLMAGEYVKAFNIGNKKDAADARAIWLAVQQPGKPVAVKTEIQQAMLALHRMREQLVKFRTMQINSLSEELRERKAGLTGETQRRSSRLTRGRASKGCVGKRM
;
A
#
# COMPACT_ATOMS: atom_id res chain seq x y z
N MET A 1 -20.74 -2.68 32.90
CA MET A 1 -22.15 -2.81 32.45
C MET A 1 -22.67 -4.16 32.91
N LYS A 2 -23.63 -4.17 33.84
CA LYS A 2 -24.11 -5.41 34.47
C LYS A 2 -25.61 -5.59 34.17
N MET A 3 -25.94 -5.66 32.88
CA MET A 3 -27.13 -6.41 32.46
C MET A 3 -26.73 -7.88 32.57
N GLY A 4 -27.54 -8.77 33.14
CA GLY A 4 -27.16 -10.16 33.48
C GLY A 4 -26.84 -11.09 32.29
N HIS A 5 -26.32 -10.54 31.18
CA HIS A 5 -25.98 -11.23 29.96
C HIS A 5 -24.48 -11.50 29.92
N GLN A 6 -24.12 -12.74 29.64
CA GLN A 6 -22.73 -13.13 29.47
C GLN A 6 -22.30 -12.82 28.03
N VAL A 7 -21.64 -11.68 27.84
CA VAL A 7 -21.12 -11.27 26.53
C VAL A 7 -19.79 -11.98 26.25
N ARG A 8 -19.71 -12.72 25.15
CA ARG A 8 -18.49 -13.40 24.67
C ARG A 8 -17.98 -12.69 23.42
N LEU A 9 -16.69 -12.34 23.40
CA LEU A 9 -16.02 -11.88 22.19
C LEU A 9 -15.57 -13.07 21.36
N MET A 10 -15.92 -13.07 20.08
CA MET A 10 -15.54 -14.11 19.13
C MET A 10 -14.69 -13.53 18.00
N ALA A 11 -13.77 -14.35 17.47
CA ALA A 11 -12.95 -13.95 16.33
C ALA A 11 -13.82 -13.82 15.08
N GLY A 12 -13.68 -12.71 14.36
CA GLY A 12 -14.46 -12.48 13.12
C GLY A 12 -14.20 -13.53 12.04
N GLU A 13 -12.97 -14.04 11.95
CA GLU A 13 -12.61 -15.14 11.04
C GLU A 13 -13.36 -16.43 11.39
N TYR A 14 -13.56 -16.70 12.67
CA TYR A 14 -14.29 -17.86 13.14
C TYR A 14 -15.78 -17.77 12.76
N VAL A 15 -16.40 -16.59 12.95
CA VAL A 15 -17.79 -16.35 12.53
C VAL A 15 -17.93 -16.44 11.01
N LYS A 16 -16.94 -15.93 10.27
CA LYS A 16 -16.95 -15.95 8.79
C LYS A 16 -17.01 -17.36 8.22
N ALA A 17 -16.41 -18.35 8.89
CA ALA A 17 -16.46 -19.75 8.46
C ALA A 17 -17.90 -20.32 8.40
N PHE A 18 -18.83 -19.76 9.18
CA PHE A 18 -20.22 -20.19 9.23
C PHE A 18 -21.16 -19.33 8.37
N ASN A 19 -20.63 -18.35 7.64
CA ASN A 19 -21.43 -17.51 6.76
C ASN A 19 -21.64 -18.19 5.41
N ILE A 20 -22.87 -18.63 5.15
CA ILE A 20 -23.25 -19.28 3.91
C ILE A 20 -23.98 -18.27 3.02
N GLY A 21 -23.30 -17.79 1.97
CA GLY A 21 -23.87 -16.94 0.92
C GLY A 21 -23.25 -15.54 0.83
N ASN A 22 -23.94 -14.65 0.10
CA ASN A 22 -23.56 -13.24 -0.05
C ASN A 22 -23.99 -12.40 1.15
N LYS A 23 -23.39 -11.21 1.30
CA LYS A 23 -23.65 -10.26 2.39
C LYS A 23 -25.14 -9.99 2.59
N LYS A 24 -25.72 -10.59 3.63
CA LYS A 24 -27.12 -10.47 4.06
C LYS A 24 -27.15 -10.54 5.57
N ASP A 25 -27.80 -9.59 6.24
CA ASP A 25 -27.82 -9.51 7.71
C ASP A 25 -28.41 -10.78 8.35
N ALA A 26 -29.40 -11.40 7.69
CA ALA A 26 -29.98 -12.67 8.15
C ALA A 26 -28.99 -13.85 8.08
N ALA A 27 -28.07 -13.85 7.12
CA ALA A 27 -27.01 -14.87 7.04
C ALA A 27 -25.95 -14.63 8.12
N ASP A 28 -25.58 -13.37 8.35
CA ASP A 28 -24.63 -12.98 9.39
C ASP A 28 -25.14 -13.32 10.79
N ALA A 29 -26.42 -13.04 11.09
CA ALA A 29 -27.03 -13.39 12.36
C ALA A 29 -27.05 -14.91 12.61
N ARG A 30 -27.35 -15.72 11.58
CA ARG A 30 -27.27 -17.18 11.66
C ARG A 30 -25.85 -17.67 11.88
N ALA A 31 -24.87 -17.08 11.20
CA ALA A 31 -23.46 -17.44 11.36
C ALA A 31 -22.97 -17.14 12.79
N ILE A 32 -23.34 -15.99 13.36
CA ILE A 32 -23.02 -15.63 14.76
C ILE A 32 -23.68 -16.64 15.71
N TRP A 33 -24.97 -16.91 15.55
CA TRP A 33 -25.70 -17.85 16.39
C TRP A 33 -25.06 -19.24 16.36
N LEU A 34 -24.74 -19.75 15.17
CA LEU A 34 -24.12 -21.07 15.01
C LEU A 34 -22.71 -21.11 15.63
N ALA A 35 -21.91 -20.07 15.41
CA ALA A 35 -20.55 -19.98 15.94
C ALA A 35 -20.53 -19.95 17.48
N VAL A 36 -21.52 -19.36 18.14
CA VAL A 36 -21.59 -19.29 19.62
C VAL A 36 -21.80 -20.67 20.24
N GLN A 37 -22.52 -21.55 19.54
CA GLN A 37 -22.86 -22.90 19.99
C GLN A 37 -21.70 -23.88 19.86
N GLN A 38 -20.72 -23.58 19.00
CA GLN A 38 -19.57 -24.45 18.81
C GLN A 38 -18.56 -24.32 19.98
N PRO A 39 -17.86 -25.40 20.35
CA PRO A 39 -16.81 -25.35 21.37
C PRO A 39 -15.59 -24.58 20.85
N GLY A 40 -15.61 -23.26 21.01
CA GLY A 40 -14.56 -22.33 20.60
C GLY A 40 -14.01 -21.51 21.75
N LYS A 41 -12.71 -21.20 21.71
CA LYS A 41 -12.05 -20.32 22.67
C LYS A 41 -12.50 -18.87 22.43
N PRO A 42 -13.04 -18.17 23.45
CA PRO A 42 -13.36 -16.75 23.32
C PRO A 42 -12.07 -15.93 23.18
N VAL A 43 -12.16 -14.83 22.44
CA VAL A 43 -11.04 -13.89 22.29
C VAL A 43 -10.94 -13.07 23.57
N ALA A 44 -9.74 -13.00 24.14
CA ALA A 44 -9.49 -12.17 25.31
C ALA A 44 -9.74 -10.68 24.97
N VAL A 45 -10.42 -9.98 25.87
CA VAL A 45 -10.52 -8.51 25.81
C VAL A 45 -9.10 -7.97 25.95
N LYS A 46 -8.67 -7.13 25.01
CA LYS A 46 -7.34 -6.53 25.05
C LYS A 46 -7.21 -5.66 26.30
N THR A 47 -6.08 -5.76 26.98
CA THR A 47 -5.77 -4.84 28.08
C THR A 47 -5.45 -3.45 27.52
N GLU A 48 -5.62 -2.42 28.35
CA GLU A 48 -5.32 -1.04 27.95
C GLU A 48 -3.87 -0.88 27.49
N ILE A 49 -2.93 -1.54 28.18
CA ILE A 49 -1.51 -1.56 27.81
C ILE A 49 -1.30 -2.23 26.44
N GLN A 50 -1.96 -3.36 26.16
CA GLN A 50 -1.89 -4.02 24.85
C GLN A 50 -2.46 -3.14 23.73
N GLN A 51 -3.54 -2.42 24.01
CA GLN A 51 -4.12 -1.47 23.05
C GLN A 51 -3.19 -0.28 22.80
N ALA A 52 -2.58 0.28 23.84
CA ALA A 52 -1.62 1.37 23.73
C ALA A 52 -0.37 0.97 22.93
N MET A 53 0.20 -0.21 23.19
CA MET A 53 1.34 -0.73 22.42
C MET A 53 1.01 -0.91 20.95
N LEU A 54 -0.17 -1.46 20.62
CA LEU A 54 -0.62 -1.57 19.23
C LEU A 54 -0.80 -0.20 18.55
N ALA A 55 -1.28 0.80 19.28
CA ALA A 55 -1.38 2.17 18.75
C ALA A 55 0.00 2.75 18.43
N LEU A 56 0.99 2.56 19.32
CA LEU A 56 2.38 2.99 19.09
C LEU A 56 2.97 2.34 17.83
N HIS A 57 2.77 1.03 17.66
CA HIS A 57 3.24 0.31 16.46
C HIS A 57 2.63 0.88 15.17
N ARG A 58 1.31 1.14 15.16
CA ARG A 58 0.62 1.73 14.00
C ARG A 58 1.13 3.13 13.66
N MET A 59 1.33 3.98 14.68
CA MET A 59 1.89 5.32 14.47
C MET A 59 3.29 5.26 13.87
N ARG A 60 4.15 4.36 14.36
CA ARG A 60 5.49 4.14 13.78
C ARG A 60 5.42 3.73 12.32
N GLU A 61 4.58 2.76 11.98
CA GLU A 61 4.40 2.31 10.59
C GLU A 61 3.91 3.44 9.68
N GLN A 62 2.98 4.27 10.15
CA GLN A 62 2.49 5.43 9.41
C GLN A 62 3.62 6.45 9.17
N LEU A 63 4.41 6.78 10.19
CA LEU A 63 5.53 7.71 10.06
C LEU A 63 6.59 7.20 9.07
N VAL A 64 6.89 5.91 9.07
CA VAL A 64 7.82 5.31 8.10
C VAL A 64 7.28 5.46 6.67
N LYS A 65 5.99 5.18 6.45
CA LYS A 65 5.35 5.35 5.14
C LYS A 65 5.37 6.81 4.68
N PHE A 66 5.05 7.75 5.56
CA PHE A 66 5.11 9.18 5.25
C PHE A 66 6.52 9.65 4.92
N ARG A 67 7.54 9.17 5.65
CA ARG A 67 8.94 9.49 5.34
C ARG A 67 9.31 9.03 3.94
N THR A 68 9.02 7.78 3.59
CA THR A 68 9.33 7.24 2.25
C THR A 68 8.57 7.98 1.16
N MET A 69 7.29 8.29 1.37
CA MET A 69 6.48 9.06 0.44
C MET A 69 7.06 10.46 0.19
N GLN A 70 7.45 11.19 1.24
CA GLN A 70 8.05 12.52 1.12
C GLN A 70 9.39 12.48 0.39
N ILE A 71 10.26 11.51 0.69
CA ILE A 71 11.54 11.35 -0.01
C ILE A 71 11.32 11.10 -1.50
N ASN A 72 10.36 10.23 -1.85
CA ASN A 72 10.04 9.94 -3.24
C ASN A 72 9.46 11.18 -3.95
N SER A 73 8.58 11.94 -3.30
CA SER A 73 8.04 13.20 -3.84
C SER A 73 9.16 14.20 -4.15
N LEU A 74 10.05 14.45 -3.18
CA LEU A 74 11.19 15.36 -3.36
C LEU A 74 12.14 14.88 -4.45
N SER A 75 12.36 13.56 -4.54
CA SER A 75 13.22 12.97 -5.57
C SER A 75 12.64 13.17 -6.96
N GLU A 76 11.32 13.02 -7.13
CA GLU A 76 10.63 13.28 -8.39
C GLU A 76 10.67 14.76 -8.78
N GLU A 77 10.39 15.68 -7.86
CA GLU A 77 10.48 17.12 -8.09
C GLU A 77 11.90 17.54 -8.53
N LEU A 78 12.93 17.01 -7.88
CA LEU A 78 14.32 17.27 -8.25
C LEU A 78 14.68 16.63 -9.60
N ARG A 79 14.12 15.47 -9.93
CA ARG A 79 14.33 14.80 -11.22
C ARG A 79 13.73 15.61 -12.37
N GLU A 80 12.52 16.13 -12.19
CA GLU A 80 11.86 17.01 -13.16
C GLU A 80 12.70 18.28 -13.41
N ARG A 81 13.15 18.95 -12.34
CA ARG A 81 13.99 20.15 -12.46
C ARG A 81 15.33 19.88 -13.15
N LYS A 82 15.95 18.72 -12.91
CA LYS A 82 17.21 18.32 -13.57
C LYS A 82 17.02 18.01 -15.06
N ALA A 83 15.89 17.42 -15.45
CA ALA A 83 15.58 17.15 -16.86
C ALA A 83 15.44 18.43 -17.71
N GLY A 84 15.00 19.54 -17.10
CA GLY A 84 14.99 20.86 -17.75
C GLY A 84 16.38 21.38 -18.13
N LEU A 85 17.40 21.05 -17.32
CA LEU A 85 18.80 21.46 -17.57
C LEU A 85 19.50 20.58 -18.61
N THR A 86 19.11 19.31 -18.74
CA THR A 86 19.68 18.40 -19.75
C THR A 86 19.08 18.60 -21.14
N GLY A 87 17.83 19.10 -21.24
CA GLY A 87 17.19 19.43 -22.52
C GLY A 87 17.93 20.51 -23.34
N GLU A 88 18.55 21.49 -22.69
CA GLU A 88 19.36 22.51 -23.35
C GLU A 88 20.72 21.97 -23.83
N THR A 89 21.28 21.02 -23.09
CA THR A 89 22.58 20.40 -23.41
C THR A 89 22.45 19.46 -24.62
N GLN A 90 21.33 18.75 -24.76
CA GLN A 90 21.07 17.84 -25.88
C GLN A 90 20.78 18.60 -27.20
N ARG A 91 20.17 19.78 -27.13
CA ARG A 91 19.94 20.66 -28.30
C ARG A 91 21.20 21.37 -28.80
N ARG A 92 22.22 21.59 -27.94
CA ARG A 92 23.54 22.11 -28.36
C ARG A 92 24.42 21.03 -29.00
N SER A 93 24.41 19.81 -28.48
CA SER A 93 25.16 18.67 -29.04
C SER A 93 24.70 18.28 -30.46
N SER A 94 23.38 18.23 -30.71
CA SER A 94 22.81 17.86 -32.03
C SER A 94 22.94 18.93 -33.13
N ARG A 95 23.47 20.11 -32.80
CA ARG A 95 23.79 21.19 -33.76
C ARG A 95 25.25 21.16 -34.21
N LEU A 96 26.15 20.58 -33.41
CA LEU A 96 27.58 20.45 -33.74
C LEU A 96 27.88 19.24 -34.65
N THR A 97 27.06 18.18 -34.61
CA THR A 97 27.28 16.96 -35.40
C THR A 97 26.74 17.01 -36.83
N ARG A 98 25.92 18.01 -37.18
CA ARG A 98 25.39 18.19 -38.56
C ARG A 98 26.32 18.96 -39.51
N GLY A 99 27.43 19.52 -39.01
CA GLY A 99 28.41 20.26 -39.83
C GLY A 99 29.62 19.45 -40.33
N ARG A 100 29.68 18.13 -40.07
CA ARG A 100 30.87 17.30 -40.35
C ARG A 100 30.62 16.08 -41.26
N ALA A 101 29.47 16.01 -41.92
CA ALA A 101 29.11 14.90 -42.80
C ALA A 101 28.98 15.35 -44.27
N SER A 102 30.05 15.93 -44.84
CA SER A 102 30.18 16.09 -46.29
C SER A 102 31.65 15.98 -46.69
N LYS A 103 32.20 14.76 -46.70
CA LYS A 103 33.38 14.39 -47.50
C LYS A 103 33.62 12.89 -47.34
N GLY A 104 33.48 12.16 -48.45
CA GLY A 104 34.02 10.81 -48.59
C GLY A 104 32.96 9.73 -48.78
N CYS A 105 32.57 9.48 -50.03
CA CYS A 105 32.36 8.13 -50.57
C CYS A 105 32.21 8.25 -52.10
N VAL A 106 33.35 8.24 -52.80
CA VAL A 106 33.41 7.99 -54.24
C VAL A 106 33.77 6.52 -54.42
N GLY A 107 32.93 5.79 -55.15
CA GLY A 107 33.37 4.72 -56.05
C GLY A 107 33.45 3.30 -55.49
N LYS A 108 32.50 2.46 -55.91
CA LYS A 108 32.82 1.20 -56.62
C LYS A 108 31.55 0.60 -57.26
N ARG A 109 31.50 0.67 -58.59
CA ARG A 109 30.67 -0.18 -59.46
C ARG A 109 31.58 -0.61 -60.61
N MET A 110 32.08 -1.84 -60.55
CA MET A 110 32.44 -2.72 -61.67
C MET A 110 32.31 -4.13 -61.15
#